data_AF-A0A0F8ZCI8-F1
#
_entry.id   AF-A0A0F8ZCI8-F1
#
_cell.length_a   1.000
_cell.length_b   1.000
_cell.length_c   1.000
_cell.angle_alpha   90.00
_cell.angle_beta   90.00
_cell.angle_gamma   90.00
#
_symmetry.space_group_name_H-M   'P 1'
#
loop_
_entity.id
_entity.type
_entity.pdbx_description
1 polymer ?
#
loop_
_entity_poly.entity_id
_entity_poly.type
_entity_poly.pdbx_seq_one_letter_code
_entity_poly.pdbx_strand_id
1 'polypeptide(L)'
;SANQWELCYKVPAILALIHSEVSEALEAFRKNDAENFLEEMADVLIRVLDCAGGLTDDFDTIVRAKLETNRQRGYRHGGKRV
;
A
#
# COMPACT_ATOMS: atom_id res chain seq x y z
N SER A 1 -4.26 -5.94 29.23
CA SER A 1 -4.90 -5.57 27.94
C SER A 1 -4.30 -6.47 26.89
N ALA A 2 -5.11 -7.20 26.13
CA ALA A 2 -4.57 -7.92 24.96
C ALA A 2 -3.93 -6.87 24.06
N ASN A 3 -2.70 -7.12 23.60
CA ASN A 3 -2.10 -6.21 22.64
C ASN A 3 -2.98 -6.29 21.37
N GLN A 4 -3.31 -5.15 20.77
CA GLN A 4 -4.20 -5.06 19.61
C GLN A 4 -3.65 -5.82 18.39
N TRP A 5 -2.33 -6.06 18.40
CA TRP A 5 -1.56 -6.86 17.46
C TRP A 5 -1.74 -8.39 17.60
N GLU A 6 -2.21 -8.92 18.73
CA GLU A 6 -2.40 -10.36 18.98
C GLU A 6 -3.79 -10.87 18.54
N LEU A 7 -4.76 -9.97 18.35
CA LEU A 7 -6.06 -10.27 17.75
C LEU A 7 -6.01 -10.34 16.20
N CYS A 8 -4.83 -10.16 15.61
CA CYS A 8 -4.60 -9.89 14.19
C CYS A 8 -4.61 -11.13 13.25
N TYR A 9 -5.52 -12.09 13.44
CA TYR A 9 -5.81 -13.06 12.36
C TYR A 9 -6.28 -12.34 11.07
N LYS A 10 -6.75 -11.09 11.21
CA LYS A 10 -7.15 -10.20 10.12
C LYS A 10 -5.99 -9.59 9.34
N VAL A 11 -4.82 -9.31 9.95
CA VAL A 11 -3.74 -8.59 9.24
C VAL A 11 -3.18 -9.41 8.08
N PRO A 12 -2.83 -10.70 8.22
CA PRO A 12 -2.40 -11.51 7.09
C PRO A 12 -3.46 -11.60 5.98
N ALA A 13 -4.75 -11.68 6.34
CA ALA A 13 -5.85 -11.71 5.38
C ALA A 13 -5.98 -10.37 4.63
N ILE A 14 -5.89 -9.23 5.33
CA ILE A 14 -5.91 -7.89 4.73
C ILE A 14 -4.71 -7.69 3.82
N LEU A 15 -3.52 -8.15 4.22
CA LEU A 15 -2.33 -8.11 3.37
C LEU A 15 -2.52 -8.94 2.08
N ALA A 16 -3.18 -10.10 2.17
CA ALA A 16 -3.51 -10.89 1.00
C ALA A 16 -4.52 -10.17 0.07
N LEU A 17 -5.50 -9.45 0.63
CA LEU A 17 -6.43 -8.61 -0.14
C LEU A 17 -5.71 -7.44 -0.83
N ILE A 18 -4.80 -6.75 -0.14
CA ILE A 18 -3.99 -5.70 -0.78
C ILE A 18 -3.19 -6.28 -1.96
N HIS A 19 -2.67 -7.50 -1.81
CA HIS A 19 -1.95 -8.18 -2.89
C HIS A 19 -2.85 -8.56 -4.06
N SER A 20 -4.13 -8.90 -3.85
CA SER A 20 -5.06 -9.18 -4.95
C SER A 20 -5.26 -7.93 -5.82
N GLU A 21 -5.56 -6.78 -5.21
CA GLU A 21 -5.81 -5.54 -5.99
C GLU A 21 -4.56 -5.13 -6.80
N VAL A 22 -3.35 -5.32 -6.23
CA VAL A 22 -2.09 -5.09 -6.97
C VAL A 22 -1.93 -6.05 -8.16
N SER A 23 -2.38 -7.30 -8.01
CA SER A 23 -2.33 -8.30 -9.07
C SER A 23 -3.30 -7.98 -10.20
N GLU A 24 -4.48 -7.47 -9.85
CA GLU A 24 -5.52 -7.00 -10.78
C GLU A 24 -5.04 -5.76 -11.55
N ALA A 25 -4.43 -4.78 -10.88
CA ALA A 25 -3.78 -3.64 -11.53
C ALA A 25 -2.71 -4.11 -12.55
N LEU A 26 -1.86 -5.07 -12.18
CA LEU A 26 -0.85 -5.62 -13.09
C LEU A 26 -1.49 -6.36 -14.28
N GLU A 27 -2.64 -7.01 -14.09
CA GLU A 27 -3.38 -7.63 -15.18
C GLU A 27 -4.00 -6.61 -16.13
N ALA A 28 -4.64 -5.56 -15.60
CA ALA A 28 -5.17 -4.45 -16.38
C ALA A 28 -4.08 -3.79 -17.24
N PHE A 29 -2.90 -3.53 -16.64
CA PHE A 29 -1.74 -3.01 -17.37
C PHE A 29 -1.31 -3.95 -18.52
N ARG A 30 -1.24 -5.27 -18.28
CA ARG A 30 -0.88 -6.25 -19.32
C ARG A 30 -1.90 -6.32 -20.46
N LYS A 31 -3.17 -5.99 -20.17
CA LYS A 31 -4.26 -5.92 -21.15
C LYS A 31 -4.36 -4.56 -21.85
N ASN A 32 -3.49 -3.60 -21.50
CA ASN A 32 -3.54 -2.20 -21.96
C ASN A 32 -4.88 -1.53 -21.64
N ASP A 33 -5.47 -1.88 -20.49
CA ASP A 33 -6.71 -1.33 -19.96
C ASP A 33 -6.39 -0.27 -18.90
N ALA A 34 -6.31 0.98 -19.34
CA ALA A 34 -5.88 2.09 -18.49
C ALA A 34 -6.94 2.53 -17.47
N GLU A 35 -8.22 2.37 -17.81
CA GLU A 35 -9.33 2.72 -16.91
C GLU A 35 -9.37 1.74 -15.74
N ASN A 36 -9.37 0.44 -16.02
CA ASN A 36 -9.33 -0.57 -14.97
C ASN A 36 -8.04 -0.45 -14.15
N PHE A 37 -6.89 -0.18 -14.76
CA PHE A 37 -5.65 0.03 -14.01
C PHE A 37 -5.77 1.14 -12.94
N LEU A 38 -6.39 2.27 -13.27
CA LEU A 38 -6.56 3.38 -12.32
C LEU A 38 -7.57 3.04 -11.21
N GLU A 39 -8.62 2.28 -11.54
CA GLU A 39 -9.58 1.76 -10.57
C GLU A 39 -8.91 0.84 -9.55
N GLU A 40 -8.15 -0.16 -10.01
CA GLU A 40 -7.43 -1.09 -9.13
C GLU A 40 -6.39 -0.38 -8.25
N MET A 41 -5.72 0.65 -8.78
CA MET A 41 -4.78 1.46 -7.99
C MET A 41 -5.49 2.25 -6.88
N ALA A 42 -6.73 2.68 -7.10
CA ALA A 42 -7.54 3.30 -6.05
C ALA A 42 -7.94 2.27 -4.99
N ASP A 43 -8.32 1.06 -5.40
CA ASP A 43 -8.64 -0.03 -4.47
C ASP A 43 -7.45 -0.43 -3.60
N VAL A 44 -6.24 -0.51 -4.17
CA VAL A 44 -5.00 -0.69 -3.39
C VAL A 44 -4.87 0.37 -2.29
N LEU A 45 -5.08 1.65 -2.63
CA LEU A 45 -4.97 2.75 -1.66
C LEU A 45 -6.02 2.61 -0.56
N ILE A 46 -7.27 2.32 -0.91
CA ILE A 46 -8.37 2.14 0.05
C ILE A 46 -8.06 1.00 1.02
N ARG A 47 -7.62 -0.16 0.52
CA ARG A 47 -7.27 -1.32 1.37
C ARG A 47 -6.11 -1.02 2.33
N VAL A 48 -5.10 -0.27 1.87
CA VAL A 48 -3.99 0.17 2.72
C VAL A 48 -4.47 1.09 3.83
N LEU A 49 -5.36 2.04 3.53
CA LEU A 49 -5.90 2.97 4.51
C LEU A 49 -6.85 2.29 5.50
N ASP A 50 -7.68 1.34 5.06
CA ASP A 50 -8.55 0.53 5.93
C ASP A 50 -7.70 -0.30 6.92
N CYS A 51 -6.62 -0.92 6.44
CA CYS A 51 -5.65 -1.61 7.29
C CYS A 51 -5.01 -0.66 8.32
N ALA A 52 -4.60 0.54 7.89
CA ALA A 52 -3.97 1.53 8.75
C ALA A 52 -4.92 2.06 9.83
N GLY A 53 -6.17 2.36 9.47
CA GLY A 53 -7.19 2.81 10.42
C GLY A 53 -7.52 1.79 11.51
N GLY A 54 -7.33 0.49 11.23
CA GLY A 54 -7.43 -0.56 12.26
C GLY A 54 -6.23 -0.66 13.21
N LEU A 55 -5.10 -0.04 12.87
CA LEU A 55 -3.82 -0.16 13.60
C LEU A 55 -3.39 1.14 14.31
N THR A 56 -3.81 2.30 13.81
CA THR A 56 -3.44 3.61 14.38
C THR A 56 -4.46 4.68 13.99
N ASP A 57 -4.72 5.61 14.91
CA ASP A 57 -5.58 6.78 14.66
C ASP A 57 -4.83 7.92 13.95
N ASP A 58 -3.49 7.91 13.93
CA ASP A 58 -2.65 8.94 13.29
C ASP A 58 -1.70 8.34 12.24
N PHE A 59 -2.27 7.93 11.11
CA PHE A 59 -1.49 7.40 9.99
C PHE A 59 -0.78 8.51 9.18
N ASP A 60 -1.33 9.73 9.12
CA ASP A 60 -0.76 10.85 8.36
C ASP A 60 0.62 11.24 8.89
N THR A 61 0.80 11.33 10.21
CA THR A 61 2.11 11.62 10.81
C THR A 61 3.16 10.57 10.45
N ILE A 62 2.79 9.28 10.44
CA ILE A 62 3.67 8.17 10.06
C ILE A 62 4.11 8.31 8.59
N VAL A 63 3.16 8.60 7.70
CA VAL A 63 3.43 8.78 6.27
C VAL A 63 4.34 10.00 6.05
N ARG A 64 4.08 11.14 6.69
CA ARG A 64 4.92 12.34 6.58
C ARG A 64 6.35 12.11 7.05
N ALA A 65 6.52 11.46 8.20
CA ALA A 65 7.85 11.11 8.72
C ALA A 65 8.61 10.19 7.75
N LYS A 66 7.90 9.24 7.13
CA LYS A 66 8.49 8.36 6.11
C LYS A 66 8.89 9.13 4.85
N LEU A 67 8.05 10.04 4.37
CA LEU A 67 8.34 10.88 3.21
C LEU A 67 9.56 11.77 3.44
N GLU A 68 9.69 12.36 4.63
CA GLU A 68 10.85 13.19 4.97
C GLU A 68 12.14 12.36 5.06
N THR A 69 12.07 11.18 5.66
CA THR A 69 13.19 10.21 5.64
C THR A 69 13.57 9.82 4.21
N ASN A 70 12.59 9.59 3.34
CA ASN A 70 12.82 9.24 1.93
C ASN A 70 13.44 10.40 1.15
N ARG A 71 13.08 11.66 1.44
CA ARG A 71 13.69 12.86 0.82
C ARG A 71 15.20 12.91 1.04
N GLN A 72 15.65 12.45 2.21
CA GLN A 72 17.07 12.43 2.59
C GLN A 72 17.82 11.22 2.00
N ARG A 73 17.12 10.23 1.43
CA ARG A 73 17.75 9.15 0.67
C ARG A 73 18.26 9.74 -0.64
N GLY A 74 19.55 10.10 -0.68
CA GLY A 74 20.21 10.60 -1.88
C GLY A 74 19.91 9.70 -3.08
N TYR A 75 19.66 10.30 -4.25
CA TYR A 75 19.37 9.62 -5.52
C TYR A 75 20.42 8.53 -5.79
N ARG A 76 20.14 7.30 -5.37
CA ARG A 76 20.88 6.09 -5.75
C ARG A 76 19.99 5.22 -6.62
N HIS A 77 19.42 5.82 -7.66
CA HIS A 77 19.00 5.04 -8.81
C HIS A 77 20.25 4.66 -9.59
N GLY A 78 20.73 3.45 -9.37
CA GLY A 78 21.60 2.78 -10.32
C GLY A 78 20.85 2.55 -11.62
N GLY A 79 20.83 3.58 -12.48
CA GLY A 79 20.78 3.52 -13.94
C GLY A 79 19.75 2.61 -14.66
N LYS A 80 18.71 2.09 -14.01
CA LYS A 80 17.70 1.31 -14.72
C LYS A 80 16.62 2.24 -15.28
N ARG A 81 16.72 2.47 -16.59
CA ARG A 81 15.64 3.02 -17.42
C ARG A 81 14.41 2.13 -17.22
N VAL A 82 13.36 2.69 -16.65
CA VAL A 82 11.99 2.25 -16.93
C VAL A 82 11.61 2.75 -18.32
#